data_AF-A0A920W8D5-F1
#
_entry.id   AF-A0A920W8D5-F1
#
_cell.length_a   1.000
_cell.length_b   1.000
_cell.length_c   1.000
_cell.angle_alpha   90.00
_cell.angle_beta   90.00
_cell.angle_gamma   90.00
#
_symmetry.space_group_name_H-M   'P 1'
#
loop_
_entity.id
_entity.type
_entity.pdbx_description
1 polymer ?
#
loop_
_entity_poly.entity_id
_entity_poly.type
_entity_poly.pdbx_seq_one_letter_code
_entity_poly.pdbx_strand_id
1 'polypeptide(L)'
;MLDQNYRSTQTILDAANSVISNNFGRKPKELWTDKSTGDKVILYRADDEVDEAAWIIGELQRRHEQGGLRWSDVAIFYRANAQSRIIEERLAGASLPYRVVGGTRFYDRREVKDALAYLRAIVNPTDEVSLKRVLNVPKRA
;
A
#
# COMPACT_ATOMS: atom_id res chain seq x y z
N MET A 1 3.57 3.36 34.37
CA MET A 1 3.59 2.45 33.21
C MET A 1 2.45 2.84 32.28
N LEU A 2 2.67 2.82 30.97
CA LEU A 2 1.64 3.10 29.95
C LEU A 2 1.28 1.80 29.25
N ASP A 3 0.27 1.10 29.79
CA ASP A 3 -0.18 -0.21 29.30
C ASP A 3 -1.56 -0.10 28.62
N GLN A 4 -2.25 1.02 28.81
CA GLN A 4 -3.53 1.29 28.17
C GLN A 4 -3.36 1.83 26.75
N ASN A 5 -4.04 1.22 25.79
CA ASN A 5 -4.08 1.63 24.39
C ASN A 5 -5.42 2.33 24.07
N TYR A 6 -5.33 3.56 23.56
CA TYR A 6 -6.51 4.36 23.19
C TYR A 6 -6.81 4.33 21.68
N ARG A 7 -6.03 3.60 20.88
CA ARG A 7 -6.16 3.55 19.40
C ARG A 7 -7.01 2.37 18.96
N SER A 8 -6.61 1.16 19.32
CA SER A 8 -7.13 -0.08 18.76
C SER A 8 -8.21 -0.71 19.64
N THR A 9 -9.03 -1.58 19.06
CA THR A 9 -9.99 -2.43 19.79
C THR A 9 -9.29 -3.61 20.46
N GLN A 10 -9.97 -4.25 21.41
CA GLN A 10 -9.39 -5.39 22.14
C GLN A 10 -8.99 -6.54 21.19
N THR A 11 -9.82 -6.85 20.18
CA THR A 11 -9.53 -7.89 19.17
C THR A 11 -8.19 -7.70 18.45
N ILE A 12 -7.85 -6.44 18.10
CA ILE A 12 -6.57 -6.12 17.45
C ILE A 12 -5.42 -6.22 18.44
N LEU A 13 -5.62 -5.79 19.69
CA LEU A 13 -4.59 -5.87 20.74
C LEU A 13 -4.28 -7.32 21.11
N ASP A 14 -5.28 -8.18 21.19
CA ASP A 14 -5.10 -9.60 21.49
C ASP A 14 -4.26 -10.29 20.41
N ALA A 15 -4.58 -10.02 19.13
CA ALA A 15 -3.79 -10.52 18.01
C ALA A 15 -2.34 -9.98 18.05
N ALA A 16 -2.17 -8.68 18.28
CA ALA A 16 -0.85 -8.07 18.37
C ALA A 16 -0.01 -8.65 19.52
N ASN A 17 -0.58 -8.72 20.73
CA ASN A 17 0.04 -9.28 21.94
C ASN A 17 0.47 -10.74 21.73
N SER A 18 -0.38 -11.53 21.08
CA SER A 18 -0.11 -12.96 20.78
C SER A 18 1.03 -13.15 19.78
N VAL A 19 1.18 -12.26 18.79
CA VAL A 19 2.30 -12.34 17.83
C VAL A 19 3.61 -11.95 18.51
N ILE A 20 3.61 -10.85 19.27
CA ILE A 20 4.83 -10.27 19.85
C ILE A 20 5.37 -11.05 21.07
N SER A 21 4.56 -11.89 21.70
CA SER A 21 4.99 -12.76 22.81
C SER A 21 6.01 -13.81 22.37
N ASN A 22 6.06 -14.14 21.07
CA ASN A 22 7.03 -15.07 20.50
C ASN A 22 8.45 -14.50 20.38
N ASN A 23 8.66 -13.20 20.60
CA ASN A 23 9.98 -12.58 20.46
C ASN A 23 10.88 -12.86 21.67
N PHE A 24 12.08 -13.40 21.43
CA PHE A 24 13.06 -13.70 22.46
C PHE A 24 13.65 -12.42 23.08
N GLY A 25 13.92 -12.44 24.40
CA GLY A 25 14.54 -11.33 25.13
C GLY A 25 13.64 -10.11 25.39
N ARG A 26 12.34 -10.21 25.12
CA ARG A 26 11.39 -9.14 25.37
C ARG A 26 10.92 -9.11 26.82
N LYS A 27 10.89 -7.92 27.43
CA LYS A 27 10.24 -7.72 28.74
C LYS A 27 8.72 -7.90 28.57
N PRO A 28 8.06 -8.71 29.42
CA PRO A 28 6.61 -8.89 29.37
C PRO A 28 5.91 -7.53 29.48
N LYS A 29 5.03 -7.26 28.51
CA LYS A 29 4.18 -6.08 28.50
C LYS A 29 2.92 -6.43 27.73
N GLU A 30 1.79 -6.38 28.42
CA GLU A 30 0.47 -6.59 27.85
C GLU A 30 -0.23 -5.24 27.68
N LEU A 31 -0.73 -5.01 26.47
CA LEU A 31 -1.52 -3.83 26.16
C LEU A 31 -3.00 -4.18 26.28
N TRP A 32 -3.78 -3.31 26.91
CA TRP A 32 -5.23 -3.47 27.07
C TRP A 32 -5.96 -2.18 26.65
N THR A 33 -7.26 -2.25 26.37
CA THR A 33 -8.08 -1.07 26.03
C THR A 33 -9.43 -1.08 26.74
N ASP A 34 -9.99 0.11 26.98
CA ASP A 34 -11.38 0.29 27.44
C ASP A 34 -12.40 0.31 26.29
N LYS A 35 -11.93 0.21 25.04
CA LYS A 35 -12.83 0.13 23.87
C LYS A 35 -13.52 -1.22 23.81
N SER A 36 -14.69 -1.25 23.18
CA SER A 36 -15.43 -2.49 22.93
C SER A 36 -14.62 -3.50 22.10
N THR A 37 -14.96 -4.77 22.27
CA THR A 37 -14.49 -5.86 21.41
C THR A 37 -14.91 -5.56 19.97
N GLY A 38 -13.94 -5.20 19.12
CA GLY A 38 -14.19 -4.82 17.74
C GLY A 38 -14.38 -6.03 16.84
N ASP A 39 -14.52 -5.76 15.53
CA ASP A 39 -14.66 -6.79 14.50
C ASP A 39 -13.49 -7.79 14.51
N LYS A 40 -13.78 -9.00 14.04
CA LYS A 40 -12.78 -10.05 13.87
C LYS A 40 -11.75 -9.65 12.80
N VAL A 41 -10.50 -10.01 13.04
CA VAL A 41 -9.45 -9.93 12.02
C VAL A 41 -9.77 -10.94 10.92
N ILE A 42 -9.84 -10.46 9.67
CA ILE A 42 -10.14 -11.28 8.50
C ILE A 42 -8.82 -11.68 7.84
N LEU A 43 -8.67 -12.97 7.53
CA LEU A 43 -7.58 -13.51 6.72
C LEU A 43 -8.16 -14.00 5.39
N TYR A 44 -7.67 -13.45 4.29
CA TYR A 44 -7.96 -13.95 2.95
C TYR A 44 -6.68 -14.54 2.37
N ARG A 45 -6.78 -15.72 1.75
CA ARG A 45 -5.68 -16.36 1.04
C ARG A 45 -6.02 -16.34 -0.44
N ALA A 46 -5.35 -15.47 -1.17
CA ALA A 46 -5.44 -15.39 -2.62
C ALA A 46 -4.62 -16.50 -3.28
N ASP A 47 -4.98 -16.83 -4.52
CA ASP A 47 -4.23 -17.77 -5.36
C ASP A 47 -2.97 -17.11 -5.98
N ASP A 48 -3.08 -15.84 -6.35
CA ASP A 48 -1.98 -15.03 -6.88
C ASP A 48 -2.10 -13.54 -6.48
N GLU A 49 -1.14 -12.72 -6.91
CA GLU A 49 -1.10 -11.28 -6.63
C GLU A 49 -2.23 -10.49 -7.32
N VAL A 50 -2.78 -11.03 -8.42
CA VAL A 50 -3.88 -10.42 -9.15
C VAL A 50 -5.19 -10.62 -8.42
N ASP A 51 -5.44 -11.83 -7.92
CA ASP A 51 -6.58 -12.19 -7.09
C ASP A 51 -6.55 -11.43 -5.75
N GLU A 52 -5.37 -11.33 -5.11
CA GLU A 52 -5.22 -10.53 -3.89
C GLU A 52 -5.63 -9.08 -4.12
N ALA A 53 -5.14 -8.46 -5.20
CA ALA A 53 -5.48 -7.09 -5.55
C ALA A 53 -6.97 -6.91 -5.89
N ALA A 54 -7.57 -7.87 -6.60
CA ALA A 54 -8.98 -7.86 -6.94
C ALA A 54 -9.86 -7.96 -5.68
N TRP A 55 -9.49 -8.84 -4.75
CA TRP A 55 -10.18 -9.00 -3.47
C TRP A 55 -10.11 -7.72 -2.63
N ILE A 56 -8.93 -7.09 -2.53
CA ILE A 56 -8.76 -5.82 -1.82
C ILE A 56 -9.69 -4.74 -2.38
N ILE A 57 -9.75 -4.59 -3.71
CA ILE A 57 -10.61 -3.59 -4.36
C ILE A 57 -12.08 -3.87 -4.12
N GLY A 58 -12.50 -5.14 -4.26
CA GLY A 58 -13.88 -5.55 -3.99
C GLY A 58 -14.29 -5.24 -2.55
N GLU A 59 -13.42 -5.51 -1.58
CA GLU A 59 -13.69 -5.24 -0.17
C GLU A 59 -13.71 -3.73 0.13
N LEU A 60 -12.83 -2.95 -0.50
CA LEU A 60 -12.83 -1.48 -0.40
C LEU A 60 -14.14 -0.89 -0.92
N GLN A 61 -14.58 -1.30 -2.12
CA GLN A 61 -15.82 -0.83 -2.73
C GLN A 61 -17.03 -1.24 -1.90
N ARG A 62 -17.10 -2.52 -1.50
CA ARG A 62 -18.19 -3.04 -0.67
C ARG A 62 -18.35 -2.27 0.64
N ARG A 63 -17.25 -1.96 1.34
CA ARG A 63 -17.31 -1.20 2.60
C ARG A 63 -17.63 0.28 2.38
N HIS A 64 -17.20 0.85 1.26
CA HIS A 64 -17.53 2.23 0.91
C HIS A 64 -19.02 2.38 0.58
N GLU A 65 -19.57 1.47 -0.24
CA GLU A 65 -20.99 1.45 -0.63
C GLU A 65 -21.93 1.22 0.55
N GLN A 66 -21.51 0.44 1.55
CA GLN A 66 -22.23 0.27 2.81
C GLN A 66 -22.25 1.53 3.69
N GLY A 67 -21.66 2.64 3.23
CA GLY A 67 -21.70 3.95 3.88
C GLY A 67 -20.80 4.09 5.10
N GLY A 68 -19.98 3.07 5.40
CA GLY A 68 -19.21 2.98 6.65
C GLY A 68 -17.77 3.50 6.58
N LEU A 69 -17.24 3.83 5.40
CA LEU A 69 -15.80 3.99 5.22
C LEU A 69 -15.46 5.06 4.19
N ARG A 70 -14.60 6.02 4.55
CA ARG A 70 -13.99 6.94 3.56
C ARG A 70 -12.68 6.35 3.08
N TRP A 71 -12.29 6.66 1.84
CA TRP A 71 -11.00 6.22 1.28
C TRP A 71 -9.80 6.62 2.15
N SER A 72 -9.89 7.78 2.82
CA SER A 72 -8.85 8.28 3.73
C SER A 72 -8.70 7.49 5.03
N ASP A 73 -9.69 6.67 5.39
CA ASP A 73 -9.68 5.89 6.63
C ASP A 73 -9.00 4.52 6.44
N VAL A 74 -8.56 4.21 5.21
CA VAL A 74 -7.93 2.93 4.87
C VAL A 74 -6.46 3.10 4.52
N ALA A 75 -5.65 2.16 4.99
CA ALA A 75 -4.24 2.04 4.62
C ALA A 75 -3.93 0.59 4.22
N ILE A 76 -3.16 0.43 3.15
CA ILE A 76 -2.63 -0.85 2.70
C ILE A 76 -1.14 -0.89 3.06
N PHE A 77 -0.74 -1.88 3.84
CA PHE A 77 0.65 -2.11 4.23
C PHE A 77 1.22 -3.29 3.47
N TYR A 78 2.45 -3.15 2.98
CA TYR A 78 3.19 -4.19 2.28
C TYR A 78 4.64 -4.22 2.78
N ARG A 79 5.33 -5.35 2.57
CA ARG A 79 6.69 -5.57 3.09
C ARG A 79 7.77 -4.91 2.23
N ALA A 80 7.58 -4.94 0.90
CA ALA A 80 8.54 -4.45 -0.08
C ALA A 80 7.87 -3.56 -1.16
N ASN A 81 8.60 -2.55 -1.62
CA ASN A 81 8.10 -1.57 -2.61
C ASN A 81 7.73 -2.17 -3.98
N ALA A 82 8.18 -3.39 -4.30
CA ALA A 82 7.78 -4.07 -5.53
C ALA A 82 6.30 -4.49 -5.50
N GLN A 83 5.76 -4.80 -4.31
CA GLN A 83 4.37 -5.24 -4.13
C GLN A 83 3.36 -4.11 -4.38
N SER A 84 3.78 -2.84 -4.33
CA SER A 84 2.86 -1.73 -4.55
C SER A 84 2.34 -1.68 -5.98
N ARG A 85 3.12 -2.17 -6.96
CA ARG A 85 2.83 -2.01 -8.39
C ARG A 85 1.47 -2.58 -8.78
N ILE A 86 1.21 -3.85 -8.46
CA ILE A 86 -0.04 -4.52 -8.87
C ILE A 86 -1.26 -3.89 -8.20
N ILE A 87 -1.13 -3.50 -6.93
CA ILE A 87 -2.19 -2.81 -6.19
C ILE A 87 -2.46 -1.42 -6.80
N GLU A 88 -1.42 -0.64 -7.10
CA GLU A 88 -1.55 0.67 -7.75
C GLU A 88 -2.20 0.57 -9.13
N GLU A 89 -1.79 -0.38 -9.96
CA GLU A 89 -2.35 -0.61 -11.30
C GLU A 89 -3.85 -0.96 -11.22
N ARG A 90 -4.23 -1.82 -10.27
CA ARG A 90 -5.62 -2.22 -10.08
C ARG A 90 -6.47 -1.10 -9.48
N LEU A 91 -5.95 -0.34 -8.51
CA LEU A 91 -6.62 0.84 -7.96
C LEU A 91 -6.86 1.92 -9.03
N ALA A 92 -5.85 2.17 -9.88
CA ALA A 92 -5.96 3.09 -11.00
C ALA A 92 -7.00 2.61 -12.02
N GLY A 93 -6.98 1.31 -12.37
CA GLY A 93 -7.97 0.71 -13.27
C GLY A 93 -9.41 0.80 -12.75
N ALA A 94 -9.59 0.69 -11.43
CA ALA A 94 -10.89 0.85 -10.76
C ALA A 94 -11.28 2.32 -10.48
N SER A 95 -10.48 3.30 -10.94
CA SER A 95 -10.68 4.73 -10.66
C SER A 95 -10.75 5.08 -9.17
N LEU A 96 -10.09 4.30 -8.30
CA LEU A 96 -10.07 4.54 -6.87
C LEU A 96 -8.95 5.53 -6.48
N PRO A 97 -9.25 6.57 -5.68
CA PRO A 97 -8.25 7.54 -5.26
C PRO A 97 -7.27 6.89 -4.28
N TYR A 98 -5.96 7.03 -4.53
CA TYR A 98 -4.93 6.47 -3.67
C TYR A 98 -3.74 7.42 -3.49
N ARG A 99 -3.01 7.24 -2.37
CA ARG A 99 -1.78 7.96 -2.08
C ARG A 99 -0.73 6.99 -1.56
N VAL A 100 0.43 6.95 -2.21
CA VAL A 100 1.60 6.21 -1.75
C VAL A 100 2.36 7.06 -0.71
N VAL A 101 2.72 6.45 0.42
CA VAL A 101 3.47 7.08 1.52
C VAL A 101 4.80 6.36 1.71
N GLY A 102 5.90 7.10 1.84
CA GLY A 102 7.23 6.52 2.10
C GLY A 102 7.97 6.02 0.85
N GLY A 103 7.48 6.33 -0.36
CA GLY A 103 8.16 6.03 -1.62
C GLY A 103 7.71 6.97 -2.75
N THR A 104 8.43 6.95 -3.88
CA THR A 104 7.94 7.51 -5.14
C THR A 104 6.90 6.56 -5.75
N ARG A 105 5.80 7.10 -6.30
CA ARG A 105 4.82 6.29 -7.07
C ARG A 105 5.58 5.43 -8.09
N PHE A 106 5.05 4.27 -8.46
CA PHE A 106 5.73 3.41 -9.44
C PHE A 106 6.14 4.17 -10.72
N TYR A 107 5.21 4.95 -11.27
CA TYR A 107 5.45 5.81 -12.44
C TYR A 107 6.35 7.04 -12.18
N ASP A 108 6.64 7.35 -10.92
CA ASP A 108 7.54 8.43 -10.53
C ASP A 108 8.99 8.00 -10.33
N ARG A 109 9.27 6.68 -10.35
CA ARG A 109 10.62 6.15 -10.24
C ARG A 109 11.47 6.54 -11.46
N ARG A 110 12.77 6.77 -11.24
CA ARG A 110 13.68 7.26 -12.29
C ARG A 110 13.71 6.31 -13.47
N GLU A 111 13.92 5.03 -13.21
CA GLU A 111 14.02 3.97 -14.21
C GLU A 111 12.75 3.85 -15.06
N VAL A 112 11.57 3.96 -14.44
CA VAL A 112 10.27 3.87 -15.14
C VAL A 112 10.04 5.13 -15.99
N LYS A 113 10.32 6.32 -15.45
CA LYS A 113 10.20 7.58 -16.20
C LYS A 113 11.17 7.66 -17.36
N ASP A 114 12.39 7.17 -17.20
CA ASP A 114 13.41 7.23 -18.24
C ASP A 114 13.04 6.27 -19.39
N ALA A 115 12.56 5.06 -19.08
CA ALA A 115 12.02 4.13 -20.09
C ALA A 115 10.79 4.71 -20.84
N LEU A 116 9.85 5.32 -20.11
CA LEU A 116 8.68 5.96 -20.72
C LEU A 116 9.06 7.16 -21.60
N ALA A 117 10.06 7.95 -21.20
CA ALA A 117 10.53 9.09 -21.96
C ALA A 117 11.21 8.66 -23.28
N TYR A 118 11.90 7.52 -23.31
CA TYR A 118 12.39 6.92 -24.55
C TYR A 118 11.25 6.58 -25.51
N LEU A 119 10.22 5.88 -25.01
CA LEU A 119 9.04 5.52 -25.82
C LEU A 119 8.31 6.76 -26.33
N ARG A 120 8.16 7.79 -25.50
CA ARG A 120 7.56 9.08 -25.90
C ARG A 120 8.37 9.80 -26.95
N ALA A 121 9.69 9.82 -26.85
CA ALA A 121 10.56 10.44 -27.86
C ALA A 121 10.49 9.73 -29.21
N ILE A 122 10.27 8.40 -29.22
CA ILE A 122 10.05 7.63 -30.45
C ILE A 122 8.69 7.96 -31.08
N VAL A 123 7.62 8.00 -30.27
CA VAL A 123 6.25 8.24 -30.74
C VAL A 123 6.03 9.72 -31.12
N ASN A 124 6.61 10.63 -30.36
CA ASN A 124 6.55 12.07 -30.59
C ASN A 124 7.94 12.72 -30.45
N PRO A 125 8.67 12.88 -31.57
CA PRO A 125 9.98 13.53 -31.59
C PRO A 125 9.97 15.01 -31.22
N THR A 126 8.80 15.66 -31.11
CA THR A 126 8.69 17.08 -30.72
C THR A 126 8.54 17.27 -29.21
N ASP A 127 8.43 16.19 -28.42
CA ASP A 127 8.38 16.29 -26.96
C ASP A 127 9.77 16.61 -26.39
N GLU A 128 10.11 17.90 -26.36
CA GLU A 128 11.38 18.40 -25.81
C GLU A 128 11.62 18.00 -24.35
N VAL A 129 10.54 17.81 -23.56
CA VAL A 129 10.64 17.48 -22.14
C VAL A 129 11.13 16.04 -21.98
N SER A 130 10.53 15.11 -22.72
CA SER A 130 10.98 13.71 -22.74
C SER A 130 12.37 13.58 -23.35
N LEU A 131 12.67 14.30 -24.44
CA LEU A 131 13.98 14.29 -25.09
C LEU A 131 15.11 14.79 -24.19
N LYS A 132 14.97 15.97 -23.57
CA LYS A 132 15.97 16.51 -22.63
C LYS A 132 16.23 15.58 -21.45
N ARG A 133 15.21 14.85 -21.00
CA ARG A 133 15.34 13.88 -19.90
C ARG A 133 16.21 12.67 -20.27
N VAL A 134 16.03 12.09 -21.46
CA VAL A 134 16.75 10.86 -21.85
C VAL A 134 18.02 11.10 -22.65
N LEU A 135 18.27 12.33 -23.11
CA LEU A 135 19.41 12.69 -23.96
C LEU A 135 20.75 12.19 -23.39
N ASN A 136 20.93 12.29 -22.08
CA ASN A 136 22.17 11.93 -21.38
C ASN A 136 22.04 10.71 -20.44
N VAL A 137 21.00 9.89 -20.63
CA VAL A 137 20.75 8.69 -19.80
C VAL A 137 20.55 7.48 -20.71
N PRO A 138 21.46 6.49 -20.75
CA PRO A 138 22.77 6.46 -20.10
C PRO A 138 23.73 7.49 -20.72
N LYS A 139 24.77 7.87 -19.98
CA LYS A 139 25.75 8.85 -20.42
C LYS A 139 26.35 8.41 -21.76
N ARG A 140 26.13 9.21 -22.80
CA ARG A 140 26.71 9.00 -24.14
C ARG A 140 27.93 9.93 -24.21
N ALA A 141 29.09 9.37 -24.52
CA ALA A 141 30.39 10.04 -24.43
C ALA A 141 30.45 11.38 -25.17
#